data_AF-A0A5N7A230-F1
#
_entry.id   AF-A0A5N7A230-F1
#
_cell.length_a   1.000
_cell.length_b   1.000
_cell.length_c   1.000
_cell.angle_alpha   90.00
_cell.angle_beta   90.00
_cell.angle_gamma   90.00
#
_symmetry.space_group_name_H-M   'P 1'
#
loop_
_entity.id
_entity.type
_entity.pdbx_description
1 polymer ?
#
loop_
_entity_poly.entity_id
_entity_poly.type
_entity_poly.pdbx_seq_one_letter_code
_entity_poly.pdbx_strand_id
1 'polypeptide(L)'
;MSWYEVGKKAGYSEGYYAGRAAALKELKNQEGIDKAKKACLDELLQQDPKDIYYSSNLIRDFLADFYKADYDRDGHITLQELCQHWRPNDEKTYKQLEADFAEAEVTGDQKLSLAEFFILGFLGDDRKNGYKAAKKVDS
;
A
#
# COMPACT_ATOMS: atom_id res chain seq x y z
N MET A 1 -7.96 -23.05 -12.01
CA MET A 1 -7.88 -21.61 -12.27
C MET A 1 -8.45 -20.89 -11.06
N SER A 2 -7.73 -19.92 -10.51
CA SER A 2 -8.24 -19.12 -9.39
C SER A 2 -9.38 -18.21 -9.85
N TRP A 3 -10.24 -17.76 -8.93
CA TRP A 3 -11.29 -16.77 -9.25
C TRP A 3 -10.70 -15.51 -9.90
N TYR A 4 -9.46 -15.16 -9.51
CA TYR A 4 -8.69 -14.06 -10.07
C TYR A 4 -8.32 -14.31 -11.55
N GLU A 5 -7.86 -15.51 -11.90
CA GLU A 5 -7.52 -15.87 -13.28
C GLU A 5 -8.74 -15.95 -14.19
N VAL A 6 -9.87 -16.46 -13.67
CA VAL A 6 -11.14 -16.54 -14.39
C VAL A 6 -11.67 -15.14 -14.70
N GLY A 7 -11.65 -14.24 -13.70
CA GLY A 7 -12.00 -12.83 -13.90
C GLY A 7 -11.04 -12.10 -14.86
N LYS A 8 -9.74 -12.42 -14.80
CA LYS A 8 -8.72 -11.83 -15.68
C LYS A 8 -8.81 -12.26 -17.15
N LYS A 9 -9.08 -13.54 -17.44
CA LYS A 9 -9.11 -14.08 -18.81
C LYS A 9 -10.21 -13.46 -19.69
N ALA A 10 -11.28 -12.95 -19.09
CA ALA A 10 -12.36 -12.29 -19.82
C ALA A 10 -12.00 -10.86 -20.28
N GLY A 11 -10.86 -10.28 -19.84
CA GLY A 11 -10.67 -8.83 -19.83
C GLY A 11 -9.55 -8.22 -20.67
N TYR A 12 -8.49 -8.92 -21.11
CA TYR A 12 -7.29 -8.22 -21.63
C TYR A 12 -7.48 -7.59 -23.04
N SER A 13 -7.91 -6.33 -23.08
CA SER A 13 -7.73 -5.36 -24.18
C SER A 13 -7.23 -4.03 -23.61
N GLU A 14 -6.73 -3.09 -24.42
CA GLU A 14 -6.44 -1.71 -23.94
C GLU A 14 -7.66 -1.07 -23.24
N GLY A 15 -8.87 -1.47 -23.64
CA GLY A 15 -10.12 -1.09 -22.98
C GLY A 15 -10.24 -1.54 -21.51
N TYR A 16 -9.49 -2.55 -21.06
CA TYR A 16 -9.54 -3.04 -19.68
C TYR A 16 -8.74 -2.20 -18.70
N TYR A 17 -7.56 -1.74 -19.08
CA TYR A 17 -6.81 -0.80 -18.22
C TYR A 17 -7.56 0.54 -18.12
N ALA A 18 -8.11 1.02 -19.24
CA ALA A 18 -8.99 2.18 -19.26
C ALA A 18 -10.26 1.95 -18.41
N GLY A 19 -10.89 0.77 -18.51
CA GLY A 19 -12.08 0.39 -17.74
C GLY A 19 -11.80 0.25 -16.24
N ARG A 20 -10.68 -0.34 -15.84
CA ARG A 20 -10.24 -0.42 -14.44
C ARG A 20 -10.01 0.97 -13.87
N ALA A 21 -9.28 1.84 -14.58
CA ALA A 21 -9.05 3.20 -14.14
C ALA A 21 -10.36 4.00 -14.04
N ALA A 22 -11.29 3.80 -14.97
CA ALA A 22 -12.62 4.41 -14.91
C ALA A 22 -13.43 3.94 -13.70
N ALA A 23 -13.44 2.63 -13.41
CA ALA A 23 -14.14 2.08 -12.25
C ALA A 23 -13.56 2.57 -10.92
N LEU A 24 -12.22 2.68 -10.81
CA LEU A 24 -11.58 3.25 -9.62
C LEU A 24 -11.89 4.73 -9.46
N LYS A 25 -11.94 5.50 -10.55
CA LYS A 25 -12.34 6.92 -10.54
C LYS A 25 -13.80 7.09 -10.13
N GLU A 26 -14.69 6.25 -10.66
CA GLU A 26 -16.10 6.25 -10.30
C GLU A 26 -16.26 5.96 -8.81
N LEU A 27 -15.65 4.90 -8.31
CA LEU A 27 -15.65 4.54 -6.89
C LEU A 27 -15.12 5.70 -6.03
N LYS A 28 -14.00 6.31 -6.40
CA LYS A 28 -13.40 7.45 -5.69
C LYS A 28 -14.37 8.65 -5.59
N ASN A 29 -15.22 8.84 -6.58
CA ASN A 29 -16.17 9.95 -6.66
C ASN A 29 -17.53 9.64 -6.02
N GLN A 30 -17.75 8.43 -5.51
CA GLN A 30 -18.99 8.09 -4.81
C GLN A 30 -19.11 8.87 -3.50
N GLU A 31 -20.32 9.32 -3.19
CA GLU A 31 -20.63 9.93 -1.90
C GLU A 31 -20.41 8.94 -0.75
N GLY A 32 -19.96 9.44 0.40
CA GLY A 32 -19.74 8.63 1.60
C GLY A 32 -18.48 7.78 1.57
N ILE A 33 -17.62 7.92 0.57
CA ILE A 33 -16.30 7.27 0.60
C ILE A 33 -15.43 7.85 1.72
N ASP A 34 -14.85 6.98 2.53
CA ASP A 34 -13.97 7.37 3.62
C ASP A 34 -12.61 7.89 3.11
N LYS A 35 -11.91 8.62 3.98
CA LYS A 35 -10.67 9.32 3.65
C LYS A 35 -9.53 8.36 3.29
N ALA A 36 -9.38 7.27 4.05
CA ALA A 36 -8.34 6.26 3.79
C ALA A 36 -8.56 5.60 2.43
N LYS A 37 -9.79 5.16 2.15
CA LYS A 37 -10.14 4.55 0.86
C LYS A 37 -9.94 5.52 -0.29
N LYS A 38 -10.31 6.80 -0.12
CA LYS A 38 -10.07 7.82 -1.15
C LYS A 38 -8.58 8.00 -1.46
N ALA A 39 -7.73 8.10 -0.44
CA ALA A 39 -6.28 8.21 -0.60
C ALA A 39 -5.67 6.95 -1.23
N CYS A 40 -6.11 5.76 -0.81
CA CYS A 40 -5.68 4.50 -1.41
C CYS A 40 -6.06 4.42 -2.90
N LEU A 41 -7.25 4.89 -3.27
CA LEU A 41 -7.66 4.93 -4.68
C LEU A 41 -6.83 5.93 -5.49
N ASP A 42 -6.43 7.05 -4.89
CA ASP A 42 -5.51 8.00 -5.54
C ASP A 42 -4.15 7.39 -5.84
N GLU A 43 -3.63 6.57 -4.92
CA GLU A 43 -2.39 5.83 -5.13
C GLU A 43 -2.58 4.71 -6.17
N LEU A 44 -3.65 3.93 -6.09
CA LEU A 44 -3.92 2.84 -7.04
C LEU A 44 -4.26 3.30 -8.47
N LEU A 45 -4.58 4.58 -8.65
CA LEU A 45 -4.79 5.23 -9.95
C LEU A 45 -3.47 5.70 -10.59
N GLN A 46 -2.36 5.69 -9.85
CA GLN A 46 -1.05 5.98 -10.41
C GLN A 46 -0.65 4.87 -11.39
N GLN A 47 0.09 5.25 -12.44
CA GLN A 47 0.57 4.31 -13.44
C GLN A 47 2.03 3.96 -13.17
N ASP A 48 2.27 2.74 -12.74
CA ASP A 48 3.63 2.23 -12.55
C ASP A 48 4.29 1.89 -13.89
N PRO A 49 5.62 1.98 -13.99
CA PRO A 49 6.35 1.45 -15.13
C PRO A 49 6.13 -0.07 -15.28
N LYS A 50 6.11 -0.55 -16.53
CA LYS A 50 5.77 -1.95 -16.84
C LYS A 50 6.86 -2.95 -16.44
N ASP A 51 8.06 -2.47 -16.19
CA ASP A 51 9.27 -3.21 -15.86
C ASP A 51 9.53 -3.32 -14.35
N ILE A 52 8.60 -2.86 -13.51
CA ILE A 52 8.68 -2.95 -12.04
C ILE A 52 8.04 -4.24 -11.56
N TYR A 53 8.81 -5.05 -10.82
CA TYR A 53 8.33 -6.31 -10.26
C TYR A 53 8.65 -6.42 -8.77
N TYR A 54 7.61 -6.58 -7.96
CA TYR A 54 7.75 -6.95 -6.56
C TYR A 54 7.82 -8.46 -6.40
N SER A 55 8.79 -8.93 -5.61
CA SER A 55 8.83 -10.33 -5.21
C SER A 55 7.61 -10.67 -4.36
N SER A 56 7.00 -11.84 -4.60
CA SER A 56 5.93 -12.33 -3.73
C SER A 56 6.38 -12.50 -2.29
N ASN A 57 7.66 -12.78 -2.05
CA ASN A 57 8.21 -12.90 -0.69
C ASN A 57 8.27 -11.52 -0.02
N LEU A 58 8.70 -10.48 -0.72
CA LEU A 58 8.68 -9.12 -0.21
C LEU A 58 7.27 -8.69 0.21
N ILE A 59 6.27 -8.95 -0.63
CA ILE A 59 4.86 -8.65 -0.31
C ILE A 59 4.42 -9.46 0.92
N ARG A 60 4.77 -10.74 1.01
CA ARG A 60 4.43 -11.60 2.15
C ARG A 60 5.08 -11.11 3.44
N ASP A 61 6.34 -10.73 3.40
CA ASP A 61 7.09 -10.26 4.55
C ASP A 61 6.49 -8.95 5.07
N PHE A 62 6.18 -8.02 4.17
CA PHE A 62 5.55 -6.75 4.54
C PHE A 62 4.15 -6.97 5.16
N LEU A 63 3.31 -7.82 4.55
CA LEU A 63 2.01 -8.17 5.14
C LEU A 63 2.15 -8.91 6.48
N ALA A 64 3.16 -9.77 6.62
CA ALA A 64 3.42 -10.46 7.88
C ALA A 64 3.87 -9.48 8.97
N ASP A 65 4.62 -8.43 8.63
CA ASP A 65 5.02 -7.40 9.57
C ASP A 65 3.83 -6.60 10.10
N PHE A 66 2.81 -6.35 9.27
CA PHE A 66 1.55 -5.76 9.76
C PHE A 66 0.98 -6.57 10.93
N TYR A 67 0.77 -7.87 10.73
CA TYR A 67 0.16 -8.74 11.74
C TYR A 67 1.06 -9.03 12.95
N LYS A 68 2.37 -8.86 12.82
CA LYS A 68 3.30 -8.97 13.97
C LYS A 68 3.32 -7.70 14.80
N ALA A 69 3.17 -6.55 14.15
CA ALA A 69 3.14 -5.26 14.81
C ALA A 69 1.81 -4.98 15.51
N ASP A 70 0.68 -5.39 14.93
CA ASP A 70 -0.67 -5.34 15.54
C ASP A 70 -0.74 -6.21 16.81
N TYR A 71 -0.26 -5.68 17.92
CA TYR A 71 0.01 -6.41 19.15
C TYR A 71 -1.28 -6.63 19.95
N ASP A 72 -2.12 -5.60 20.00
CA ASP A 72 -3.41 -5.67 20.67
C ASP A 72 -4.52 -6.33 19.82
N ARG A 73 -4.25 -6.54 18.52
CA ARG A 73 -5.10 -7.25 17.55
C ARG A 73 -6.38 -6.49 17.24
N ASP A 74 -6.32 -5.17 17.27
CA ASP A 74 -7.45 -4.31 16.89
C ASP A 74 -7.57 -4.12 15.36
N GLY A 75 -6.64 -4.70 14.59
CA GLY A 75 -6.62 -4.64 13.13
C GLY A 75 -6.03 -3.34 12.59
N HIS A 76 -5.39 -2.54 13.44
CA HIS A 76 -4.66 -1.33 13.11
C HIS A 76 -3.29 -1.34 13.80
N ILE A 77 -2.41 -0.42 13.41
CA ILE A 77 -1.08 -0.33 14.01
C ILE A 77 -0.81 1.11 14.43
N THR A 78 -0.48 1.30 15.70
CA THR A 78 0.04 2.57 16.24
C THR A 78 1.54 2.75 15.97
N LEU A 79 2.03 4.00 16.01
CA LEU A 79 3.48 4.25 15.95
C LEU A 79 4.25 3.51 17.07
N GLN A 80 3.64 3.40 18.26
CA GLN A 80 4.20 2.67 19.39
C GLN A 80 4.40 1.18 19.05
N GLU A 81 3.42 0.55 18.42
CA GLU A 81 3.50 -0.85 18.00
C GLU A 81 4.57 -1.09 16.93
N LEU A 82 4.67 -0.19 15.93
CA LEU A 82 5.79 -0.24 14.98
C LEU A 82 7.15 -0.11 15.67
N CYS A 83 7.28 0.80 16.63
CA CYS A 83 8.51 0.96 17.39
C CYS A 83 8.85 -0.29 18.21
N GLN A 84 7.85 -0.99 18.76
CA GLN A 84 8.06 -2.25 19.48
C GLN A 84 8.47 -3.41 18.57
N HIS A 85 7.90 -3.46 17.36
CA HIS A 85 8.21 -4.47 16.35
C HIS A 85 9.60 -4.27 15.73
N TRP A 86 9.87 -3.08 15.21
CA TRP A 86 11.12 -2.78 14.48
C TRP A 86 12.28 -2.31 15.36
N ARG A 87 12.00 -1.90 16.60
CA ARG A 87 13.01 -1.56 17.62
C ARG A 87 14.09 -0.61 17.09
N PRO A 88 13.71 0.60 16.63
CA PRO A 88 14.69 1.58 16.18
C PRO A 88 15.71 1.84 17.30
N ASN A 89 17.00 1.75 16.98
CA ASN A 89 18.09 1.79 17.96
C ASN A 89 18.81 3.15 18.01
N ASP A 90 18.41 4.11 17.16
CA ASP A 90 18.90 5.48 17.16
C ASP A 90 17.80 6.49 16.79
N GLU A 91 18.04 7.77 17.11
CA GLU A 91 17.08 8.86 16.90
C GLU A 91 16.76 9.09 15.41
N LYS A 92 17.73 8.87 14.52
CA LYS A 92 17.55 9.07 13.09
C LYS A 92 16.55 8.04 12.53
N THR A 93 16.72 6.79 12.91
CA THR A 93 15.85 5.67 12.51
C THR A 93 14.46 5.84 13.09
N TYR A 94 14.34 6.27 14.36
CA TYR A 94 13.04 6.61 14.95
C TYR A 94 12.34 7.75 14.18
N LYS A 95 13.06 8.85 13.88
CA LYS A 95 12.47 9.98 13.15
C LYS A 95 12.04 9.62 11.74
N GLN A 96 12.78 8.75 11.06
CA GLN A 96 12.37 8.23 9.76
C GLN A 96 11.08 7.42 9.89
N LEU A 97 11.02 6.50 10.86
CA LEU A 97 9.81 5.71 11.12
C LEU A 97 8.59 6.58 11.46
N GLU A 98 8.79 7.61 12.29
CA GLU A 98 7.75 8.58 12.64
C GLU A 98 7.26 9.37 11.41
N ALA A 99 8.17 9.78 10.53
CA ALA A 99 7.83 10.47 9.28
C ALA A 99 7.06 9.56 8.32
N ASP A 100 7.53 8.33 8.11
CA ASP A 100 6.89 7.35 7.23
C ASP A 100 5.48 6.98 7.74
N PHE A 101 5.34 6.83 9.06
CA PHE A 101 4.04 6.63 9.71
C PHE A 101 3.10 7.82 9.45
N ALA A 102 3.57 9.05 9.69
CA ALA A 102 2.76 10.25 9.53
C ALA A 102 2.38 10.51 8.06
N GLU A 103 3.18 10.06 7.10
CA GLU A 103 2.86 10.15 5.68
C GLU A 103 1.79 9.15 5.25
N ALA A 104 1.78 7.94 5.83
CA ALA A 104 0.80 6.91 5.53
C ALA A 104 -0.54 7.08 6.29
N GLU A 105 -0.52 7.65 7.50
CA GLU A 105 -1.70 7.86 8.35
C GLU A 105 -2.50 9.07 7.84
N VAL A 106 -3.58 8.78 7.10
CA VAL A 106 -4.35 9.84 6.43
C VAL A 106 -5.68 10.12 7.10
N THR A 107 -6.16 9.30 8.03
CA THR A 107 -7.47 9.49 8.68
C THR A 107 -7.41 10.49 9.84
N GLY A 108 -6.24 10.68 10.46
CA GLY A 108 -6.02 11.44 11.69
C GLY A 108 -6.33 10.66 12.96
N ASP A 109 -6.51 9.33 12.88
CA ASP A 109 -6.84 8.48 14.04
C ASP A 109 -5.61 7.94 14.78
N GLN A 110 -4.40 8.32 14.32
CA GLN A 110 -3.11 7.89 14.87
C GLN A 110 -2.87 6.38 14.77
N LYS A 111 -3.50 5.71 13.80
CA LYS A 111 -3.30 4.30 13.52
C LYS A 111 -3.28 4.03 12.02
N LEU A 112 -2.50 3.05 11.60
CA LEU A 112 -2.51 2.57 10.22
C LEU A 112 -3.43 1.36 10.11
N SER A 113 -4.47 1.46 9.28
CA SER A 113 -5.15 0.30 8.76
C SER A 113 -4.23 -0.51 7.83
N LEU A 114 -4.56 -1.77 7.54
CA LEU A 114 -3.82 -2.56 6.54
C LEU A 114 -3.76 -1.89 5.17
N ALA A 115 -4.81 -1.17 4.79
CA ALA A 115 -4.87 -0.46 3.52
C ALA A 115 -3.86 0.69 3.48
N GLU A 116 -3.80 1.51 4.53
CA GLU A 116 -2.83 2.60 4.64
C GLU A 116 -1.40 2.06 4.72
N PHE A 117 -1.17 1.05 5.57
CA PHE A 117 0.14 0.42 5.72
C PHE A 117 0.67 -0.13 4.39
N PHE A 118 -0.13 -0.88 3.64
CA PHE A 118 0.33 -1.52 2.40
C PHE A 118 0.28 -0.61 1.18
N ILE A 119 -0.83 0.09 0.95
CA ILE A 119 -1.01 0.87 -0.28
C ILE A 119 -0.26 2.20 -0.17
N LEU A 120 -0.41 2.93 0.94
CA LEU A 120 0.25 4.23 1.09
C LEU A 120 1.68 4.06 1.60
N GLY A 121 1.88 3.25 2.64
CA GLY A 121 3.16 3.06 3.32
C GLY A 121 4.17 2.18 2.59
N PHE A 122 3.74 1.28 1.69
CA PHE A 122 4.67 0.49 0.87
C PHE A 122 4.64 0.88 -0.59
N LEU A 123 3.49 0.72 -1.27
CA LEU A 123 3.44 1.00 -2.72
C LEU A 123 3.66 2.49 -3.01
N GLY A 124 2.96 3.36 -2.28
CA GLY A 124 3.06 4.81 -2.45
C GLY A 124 4.45 5.35 -2.09
N ASP A 125 5.02 4.91 -0.98
CA ASP A 125 6.39 5.26 -0.59
C ASP A 125 7.41 4.80 -1.62
N ASP A 126 7.40 3.52 -2.03
CA ASP A 126 8.39 3.00 -2.96
C ASP A 126 8.30 3.71 -4.31
N ARG A 127 7.08 4.01 -4.79
CA ARG A 127 6.86 4.82 -6.00
C ARG A 127 7.51 6.20 -5.89
N LYS A 128 7.26 6.94 -4.79
CA LYS A 128 7.85 8.27 -4.56
C LYS A 128 9.38 8.20 -4.50
N ASN A 129 9.91 7.08 -4.02
CA ASN A 129 11.33 6.80 -3.90
C ASN A 129 11.97 6.19 -5.16
N GLY A 130 11.23 6.06 -6.27
CA GLY A 130 11.75 5.60 -7.55
C GLY A 130 11.89 4.07 -7.66
N TYR A 131 11.06 3.33 -6.93
CA TYR A 131 10.95 1.87 -6.92
C TYR A 131 12.25 1.19 -6.47
N LYS A 132 12.70 1.49 -5.25
CA LYS A 132 13.93 0.94 -4.66
C LYS A 132 13.72 -0.49 -4.14
N ALA A 133 12.51 -0.82 -3.69
CA ALA A 133 12.17 -2.14 -3.18
C ALA A 133 11.82 -3.12 -4.31
N ALA A 134 11.38 -2.61 -5.46
CA ALA A 134 11.10 -3.42 -6.63
C ALA A 134 12.35 -3.80 -7.43
N LYS A 135 12.25 -4.90 -8.18
CA LYS A 135 13.20 -5.25 -9.23
C LYS A 135 12.79 -4.55 -10.53
N LYS A 136 13.74 -3.86 -11.16
CA LYS A 136 13.61 -3.36 -12.54
C LYS A 136 14.14 -4.41 -13.50
N VAL A 137 13.39 -4.72 -14.54
CA VAL A 137 13.79 -5.69 -15.56
C VAL A 137 13.90 -4.96 -16.88
N ASP A 138 15.14 -4.78 -17.35
CA ASP A 138 15.39 -4.19 -18.66
C ASP A 138 14.64 -4.98 -19.73
N SER A 139 13.84 -4.26 -20.51
CA SER A 139 13.04 -4.79 -21.63
C SER A 139 13.87 -4.99 -22.89
#